data_AF-A0A8J2B4K4-F1
#
_entry.id   AF-A0A8J2B4K4-F1
#
_cell.length_a   1.000
_cell.length_b   1.000
_cell.length_c   1.000
_cell.angle_alpha   90.00
_cell.angle_beta   90.00
_cell.angle_gamma   90.00
#
_symmetry.space_group_name_H-M   'P 1'
#
loop_
_entity.id
_entity.type
_entity.pdbx_description
1 polymer ?
#
loop_
_entity_poly.entity_id
_entity_poly.type
_entity_poly.pdbx_seq_one_letter_code
_entity_poly.pdbx_strand_id
1 'polypeptide(L)'
;MSTQQQQLEEPLIAARDPTEITTFREFYPYYLTEHRKPLTKFLHCCGTCCSLPFLLSACYYLVSGLAIFLYLATIGASGGLSAFLAPSTVENDDLSFHLDCFTDMFLRCLLGAALAGYSFAWCAHVFVEKNKPVTLKSARCAAFSLIGDFRMCYETIVLGKHEYRFWKNDV
;
A
#
# COMPACT_ATOMS: atom_id res chain seq x y z
N MET A 1 4.14 24.61 21.22
CA MET A 1 4.26 23.66 22.34
C MET A 1 5.71 23.69 22.86
N SER A 2 5.96 23.74 24.17
CA SER A 2 7.33 23.90 24.69
C SER A 2 8.15 22.60 24.56
N THR A 3 9.46 22.73 24.36
CA THR A 3 10.42 21.59 24.22
C THR A 3 10.31 20.58 25.38
N GLN A 4 9.98 21.04 26.58
CA GLN A 4 9.74 20.18 27.75
C GLN A 4 8.47 19.33 27.63
N GLN A 5 7.35 19.89 27.19
CA GLN A 5 6.13 19.09 26.95
C GLN A 5 6.38 18.05 25.86
N GLN A 6 7.22 18.37 24.87
CA GLN A 6 7.57 17.46 23.79
C GLN A 6 8.41 16.26 24.24
N GLN A 7 9.37 16.47 25.14
CA GLN A 7 10.17 15.38 25.73
C GLN A 7 9.33 14.47 26.64
N LEU A 8 8.24 14.99 27.22
CA LEU A 8 7.33 14.21 28.06
C LEU A 8 6.35 13.38 27.23
N GLU A 9 5.88 13.89 26.09
CA GLU A 9 4.91 13.18 25.24
C GLU A 9 5.49 12.07 24.39
N GLU A 10 6.73 12.22 23.91
CA GLU A 10 7.39 11.20 23.07
C GLU A 10 7.42 9.80 23.70
N PRO A 11 7.89 9.63 24.96
CA PRO A 11 7.87 8.33 25.62
C PRO A 11 6.45 7.84 25.93
N LEU A 12 5.49 8.76 26.19
CA LEU A 12 4.09 8.39 26.41
C LEU A 12 3.44 7.82 25.14
N ILE A 13 3.69 8.44 23.99
CA ILE A 13 3.19 7.97 22.70
C ILE A 13 3.84 6.64 22.33
N ALA A 14 5.17 6.52 22.51
CA ALA A 14 5.91 5.30 22.22
C ALA A 14 5.48 4.11 23.10
N ALA A 15 4.97 4.37 24.31
CA ALA A 15 4.51 3.35 25.24
C ALA A 15 3.06 2.87 24.98
N ARG A 16 2.27 3.60 24.18
CA ARG A 16 0.87 3.24 23.88
C ARG A 16 0.82 1.99 23.01
N ASP A 17 -0.13 1.09 23.25
CA ASP A 17 -0.32 -0.03 22.33
C ASP A 17 -0.92 0.49 21.01
N PRO A 18 -0.25 0.31 19.85
CA PRO A 18 -0.75 0.77 18.56
C PRO A 18 -2.12 0.20 18.15
N THR A 19 -2.58 -0.90 18.75
CA THR A 19 -3.92 -1.44 18.47
C THR A 19 -5.04 -0.56 19.02
N GLU A 20 -4.77 0.19 20.09
CA GLU A 20 -5.68 1.14 20.73
C GLU A 20 -5.75 2.48 19.97
N ILE A 21 -4.80 2.73 19.07
CA ILE A 21 -4.79 3.95 18.25
C ILE A 21 -5.76 3.77 17.09
N THR A 22 -6.82 4.58 17.08
CA THR A 22 -7.92 4.45 16.12
C THR A 22 -7.83 5.43 14.96
N THR A 23 -7.06 6.51 15.11
CA THR A 23 -6.94 7.56 14.09
C THR A 23 -5.53 7.61 13.52
N PHE A 24 -5.43 7.86 12.21
CA PHE A 24 -4.13 8.03 11.56
C PHE A 24 -3.34 9.23 12.12
N ARG A 25 -4.06 10.30 12.54
CA ARG A 25 -3.44 11.50 13.12
C ARG A 25 -2.66 11.18 14.40
N GLU A 26 -3.18 10.30 15.25
CA GLU A 26 -2.49 9.85 16.46
C GLU A 26 -1.47 8.75 16.17
N PHE A 27 -1.69 7.95 15.13
CA PHE A 27 -0.79 6.88 14.74
C PHE A 27 0.51 7.39 14.10
N TYR A 28 0.44 8.44 13.28
CA TYR A 28 1.58 8.92 12.52
C TYR A 28 2.77 9.38 13.39
N PRO A 29 2.57 10.08 14.52
CA PRO A 29 3.65 10.36 15.46
C PRO A 29 4.29 9.09 16.01
N TYR A 30 3.49 8.13 16.48
CA TYR A 30 3.99 6.82 16.91
C TYR A 30 4.78 6.12 15.79
N TYR A 31 4.26 6.12 14.58
CA TYR A 31 4.91 5.55 13.40
C TYR A 31 6.32 6.11 13.16
N LEU A 32 6.48 7.43 13.24
CA LEU A 32 7.79 8.06 13.06
C LEU A 32 8.77 7.74 14.20
N THR A 33 8.28 7.47 15.43
CA THR A 33 9.14 7.01 16.52
C THR A 33 9.70 5.60 16.30
N GLU A 34 9.06 4.79 15.46
CA GLU A 34 9.55 3.48 15.01
C GLU A 34 10.50 3.56 13.80
N HIS A 35 10.61 4.75 13.18
CA HIS A 35 11.41 5.02 11.98
C HIS A 35 12.33 6.22 12.20
N ARG A 36 13.13 6.20 13.27
CA ARG A 36 13.97 7.34 13.66
C ARG A 36 15.19 7.50 12.76
N LYS A 37 15.78 6.39 12.31
CA LYS A 37 17.04 6.39 11.57
C LYS A 37 16.80 6.74 10.10
N PRO A 38 17.66 7.57 9.48
CA PRO A 38 17.50 7.99 8.09
C PRO A 38 17.55 6.81 7.11
N LEU A 39 18.37 5.80 7.40
CA LEU A 39 18.45 4.59 6.57
C LEU A 39 17.15 3.78 6.58
N THR A 40 16.44 3.73 7.72
CA THR A 40 15.12 3.07 7.81
C THR A 40 14.12 3.76 6.88
N LYS A 41 14.04 5.09 6.96
CA LYS A 41 13.16 5.89 6.10
C LYS A 41 13.52 5.70 4.62
N PHE A 42 14.80 5.72 4.30
CA PHE A 42 15.28 5.51 2.94
C PHE A 42 14.87 4.14 2.37
N LEU A 43 15.10 3.06 3.13
CA LEU A 43 14.71 1.71 2.71
C LEU A 43 13.20 1.58 2.49
N HIS A 44 12.38 2.16 3.38
CA HIS A 44 10.93 2.21 3.20
C HIS A 44 10.53 2.98 1.94
N CYS A 45 11.24 4.07 1.62
CA CYS A 45 10.98 4.81 0.39
C CYS A 45 11.41 4.07 -0.87
N CYS A 46 12.55 3.37 -0.83
CA CYS A 46 12.91 2.45 -1.92
C CYS A 46 11.84 1.39 -2.13
N GLY A 47 11.36 0.74 -1.06
CA GLY A 47 10.28 -0.23 -1.12
C GLY A 47 9.00 0.36 -1.72
N THR A 48 8.57 1.52 -1.23
CA THR A 48 7.39 2.23 -1.73
C THR A 48 7.51 2.57 -3.21
N CYS A 49 8.65 3.11 -3.64
CA CYS A 49 8.91 3.41 -5.05
C CYS A 49 8.93 2.15 -5.93
N CYS A 50 9.49 1.05 -5.44
CA CYS A 50 9.50 -0.23 -6.16
C CYS A 50 8.10 -0.87 -6.26
N SER A 51 7.24 -0.70 -5.25
CA SER A 51 5.86 -1.21 -5.27
C SER A 51 4.91 -0.43 -6.20
N LEU A 52 5.15 0.88 -6.36
CA LEU A 52 4.29 1.76 -7.17
C LEU A 52 3.99 1.26 -8.59
N PRO A 53 4.97 0.87 -9.43
CA PRO A 53 4.67 0.38 -10.79
C PRO A 53 3.77 -0.85 -10.78
N PHE A 54 3.99 -1.79 -9.84
CA PHE A 54 3.14 -2.97 -9.71
C PHE A 54 1.71 -2.62 -9.29
N LEU A 55 1.54 -1.66 -8.38
CA LEU A 55 0.21 -1.17 -7.99
C LEU A 55 -0.50 -0.46 -9.15
N LEU A 56 0.22 0.34 -9.93
CA LEU A 56 -0.34 1.01 -11.12
C LEU A 56 -0.75 -0.02 -12.19
N SER A 57 0.07 -1.04 -12.44
CA SER A 57 -0.29 -2.14 -13.33
C SER A 57 -1.50 -2.92 -12.82
N ALA A 58 -1.57 -3.22 -11.52
CA ALA A 58 -2.74 -3.87 -10.92
C ALA A 58 -4.02 -3.03 -11.10
N CYS A 59 -3.94 -1.70 -10.87
CA CYS A 59 -5.06 -0.80 -11.12
C CYS A 59 -5.48 -0.78 -12.60
N TYR A 60 -4.52 -0.76 -13.52
CA TYR A 60 -4.79 -0.83 -14.95
C TYR A 60 -5.56 -2.11 -15.30
N TYR A 61 -5.09 -3.28 -14.86
CA TYR A 61 -5.80 -4.54 -15.06
C TYR A 61 -7.16 -4.55 -14.36
N LEU A 62 -7.31 -4.01 -13.16
CA LEU A 62 -8.62 -3.95 -12.50
C LEU A 62 -9.65 -3.15 -13.33
N VAL A 63 -9.25 -1.97 -13.81
CA VAL A 63 -10.12 -1.08 -14.61
C VAL A 63 -10.44 -1.69 -15.98
N SER A 64 -9.43 -2.24 -16.67
CA SER A 64 -9.63 -2.91 -17.96
C SER A 64 -10.53 -4.14 -17.83
N GLY A 65 -10.42 -4.90 -16.74
CA GLY A 65 -11.25 -6.08 -16.49
C GLY A 65 -12.70 -5.71 -16.22
N LEU A 66 -12.92 -4.66 -15.42
CA LEU A 66 -14.25 -4.11 -15.21
C LEU A 66 -14.88 -3.61 -16.52
N ALA A 67 -14.11 -2.93 -17.38
CA ALA A 67 -14.60 -2.46 -18.67
C ALA A 67 -15.03 -3.62 -19.59
N ILE A 68 -14.23 -4.69 -19.67
CA ILE A 68 -14.57 -5.91 -20.44
C ILE A 68 -15.83 -6.55 -19.87
N PHE A 69 -15.94 -6.70 -18.55
CA PHE A 69 -17.12 -7.26 -17.90
C PHE A 69 -18.39 -6.47 -18.22
N LEU A 70 -18.32 -5.14 -18.11
CA LEU A 70 -19.45 -4.26 -18.45
C LEU A 70 -19.83 -4.36 -19.92
N TYR A 71 -18.85 -4.43 -20.83
CA TYR A 71 -19.08 -4.62 -22.26
C TYR A 71 -19.77 -5.97 -22.57
N LEU A 72 -19.31 -7.06 -21.96
CA LEU A 72 -19.94 -8.38 -22.13
C LEU A 72 -21.36 -8.39 -21.54
N ALA A 73 -21.59 -7.68 -20.42
CA ALA A 73 -22.92 -7.58 -19.82
C ALA A 73 -23.93 -6.83 -20.71
N THR A 74 -23.50 -5.82 -21.49
CA THR A 74 -24.40 -5.12 -22.44
C THR A 74 -24.74 -5.98 -23.65
N ILE A 75 -23.78 -6.76 -24.17
CA ILE A 75 -24.04 -7.79 -25.19
C ILE A 75 -25.01 -8.85 -24.64
N GLY A 76 -24.79 -9.25 -23.38
CA GLY A 76 -25.70 -10.00 -22.51
C GLY A 76 -27.16 -9.55 -22.59
N ALA A 77 -27.37 -8.33 -22.11
CA ALA A 77 -28.70 -7.75 -21.91
C ALA A 77 -29.45 -7.43 -23.22
N SER A 78 -28.72 -7.17 -24.31
CA SER A 78 -29.33 -6.88 -25.62
C SER A 78 -29.78 -8.13 -26.39
N GLY A 79 -29.63 -9.33 -25.82
CA GLY A 79 -29.87 -10.59 -26.52
C GLY A 79 -28.79 -10.91 -27.56
N GLY A 80 -27.77 -10.05 -27.73
CA GLY A 80 -26.60 -10.33 -28.55
C GLY A 80 -25.75 -11.47 -27.99
N LEU A 81 -25.88 -11.77 -26.70
CA LEU A 81 -25.20 -12.90 -26.07
C LEU A 81 -25.64 -14.25 -26.60
N SER A 82 -26.91 -14.43 -27.03
CA SER A 82 -27.30 -15.68 -27.70
C SER A 82 -26.75 -15.81 -29.12
N ALA A 83 -26.37 -14.69 -29.76
CA ALA A 83 -25.68 -14.66 -31.05
C ALA A 83 -24.14 -14.72 -30.92
N PHE A 84 -23.60 -14.26 -29.79
CA PHE A 84 -22.18 -14.38 -29.41
C PHE A 84 -21.84 -15.77 -28.87
N LEU A 85 -22.75 -16.34 -28.08
CA LEU A 85 -22.73 -17.73 -27.61
C LEU A 85 -23.39 -18.70 -28.60
N ALA A 86 -23.99 -18.21 -29.70
CA ALA A 86 -24.40 -19.08 -30.79
C ALA A 86 -23.13 -19.81 -31.24
N PRO A 87 -23.14 -21.15 -31.33
CA PRO A 87 -21.96 -21.93 -31.62
C PRO A 87 -21.55 -21.70 -33.07
N SER A 88 -20.88 -20.58 -33.32
CA SER A 88 -19.94 -20.45 -34.41
C SER A 88 -18.67 -21.17 -33.96
N THR A 89 -18.11 -21.96 -34.86
CA THR A 89 -17.09 -22.98 -34.62
C THR A 89 -15.70 -22.40 -34.31
N VAL A 90 -15.63 -21.38 -33.46
CA VAL A 90 -14.39 -20.76 -32.99
C VAL A 90 -14.35 -20.92 -31.46
N GLU A 91 -13.25 -21.49 -30.98
CA GLU A 91 -13.04 -22.03 -29.64
C GLU A 91 -13.41 -21.06 -28.52
N ASN A 92 -14.27 -21.52 -27.59
CA ASN A 92 -14.45 -20.86 -26.29
C ASN A 92 -13.14 -20.84 -25.46
N ASP A 93 -12.11 -21.60 -25.88
CA ASP A 93 -10.82 -21.71 -25.22
C ASP A 93 -10.01 -20.40 -25.28
N ASP A 94 -10.14 -19.59 -26.35
CA ASP A 94 -9.41 -18.33 -26.51
C ASP A 94 -9.86 -17.27 -25.49
N LEU A 95 -11.17 -17.18 -25.23
CA LEU A 95 -11.73 -16.21 -24.28
C LEU A 95 -11.39 -16.58 -22.83
N SER A 96 -11.50 -17.86 -22.47
CA SER A 96 -11.07 -18.36 -21.15
C SER A 96 -9.58 -18.14 -20.94
N PHE A 97 -8.74 -18.41 -21.95
CA PHE A 97 -7.31 -18.20 -21.88
C PHE A 97 -6.95 -16.72 -21.62
N HIS A 98 -7.65 -15.79 -22.29
CA HIS A 98 -7.44 -14.36 -22.07
C HIS A 98 -7.88 -13.91 -20.67
N LEU A 99 -9.01 -14.40 -20.16
CA LEU A 99 -9.49 -14.11 -18.79
C LEU A 99 -8.54 -14.67 -17.72
N ASP A 100 -7.99 -15.87 -17.92
CA ASP A 100 -7.03 -16.49 -17.00
C ASP A 100 -5.70 -15.73 -17.00
N CYS A 101 -5.17 -15.40 -18.18
CA CYS A 101 -3.96 -14.60 -18.32
C CYS A 101 -4.13 -13.22 -17.66
N PHE A 102 -5.30 -12.61 -17.83
CA PHE A 102 -5.63 -11.33 -17.22
C PHE A 102 -5.65 -11.38 -15.69
N THR A 103 -6.30 -12.40 -15.14
CA THR A 103 -6.40 -12.61 -13.69
C THR A 103 -5.05 -12.96 -13.09
N ASP A 104 -4.26 -13.81 -13.76
CA ASP A 104 -2.91 -14.17 -13.37
C ASP A 104 -1.98 -12.94 -13.34
N MET A 105 -2.05 -12.09 -14.37
CA MET A 105 -1.24 -10.87 -14.43
C MET A 105 -1.61 -9.88 -13.33
N PHE A 106 -2.91 -9.71 -13.04
CA PHE A 106 -3.38 -8.90 -11.92
C PHE A 106 -2.85 -9.42 -10.58
N LEU A 107 -2.97 -10.72 -10.30
CA LEU A 107 -2.49 -11.33 -9.07
C LEU A 107 -0.96 -11.24 -8.93
N ARG A 108 -0.22 -11.45 -10.02
CA ARG A 108 1.24 -11.27 -10.04
C ARG A 108 1.64 -9.82 -9.75
N CYS A 109 0.88 -8.85 -10.22
CA CYS A 109 1.12 -7.45 -9.88
C CYS A 109 0.91 -7.19 -8.37
N LEU A 110 -0.17 -7.70 -7.78
CA LEU A 110 -0.40 -7.57 -6.33
C LEU A 110 0.71 -8.25 -5.52
N LEU A 111 1.10 -9.46 -5.91
CA LEU A 111 2.19 -10.19 -5.27
C LEU A 111 3.52 -9.45 -5.41
N GLY A 112 3.83 -8.94 -6.60
CA GLY A 112 5.03 -8.14 -6.86
C GLY A 112 5.07 -6.87 -6.00
N ALA A 113 3.94 -6.16 -5.91
CA ALA A 113 3.81 -4.98 -5.05
C ALA A 113 4.05 -5.31 -3.57
N ALA A 114 3.44 -6.40 -3.08
CA ALA A 114 3.59 -6.85 -1.70
C ALA A 114 5.03 -7.29 -1.39
N LEU A 115 5.63 -8.10 -2.26
CA LEU A 115 7.00 -8.58 -2.09
C LEU A 115 8.00 -7.44 -2.13
N ALA A 116 7.88 -6.52 -3.09
CA ALA A 116 8.76 -5.36 -3.20
C ALA A 116 8.67 -4.50 -1.93
N GLY A 117 7.47 -4.09 -1.52
CA GLY A 117 7.31 -3.19 -0.38
C GLY A 117 7.73 -3.86 0.94
N TYR A 118 7.27 -5.09 1.16
CA TYR A 118 7.48 -5.80 2.41
C TYR A 118 8.94 -6.20 2.63
N SER A 119 9.67 -6.60 1.58
CA SER A 119 11.07 -7.01 1.71
C SER A 119 11.98 -5.85 2.13
N PHE A 120 11.84 -4.65 1.55
CA PHE A 120 12.63 -3.49 1.95
C PHE A 120 12.25 -2.97 3.34
N ALA A 121 10.95 -2.89 3.66
CA ALA A 121 10.47 -2.46 4.97
C ALA A 121 10.93 -3.40 6.09
N TRP A 122 10.86 -4.72 5.87
CA TRP A 122 11.25 -5.68 6.90
C TRP A 122 12.77 -5.68 7.12
N CYS A 123 13.56 -5.57 6.06
CA CYS A 123 15.01 -5.38 6.17
C CYS A 123 15.36 -4.13 7.00
N ALA A 124 14.63 -3.04 6.83
CA ALA A 124 14.82 -1.82 7.61
C ALA A 124 14.54 -2.07 9.11
N HIS A 125 13.41 -2.68 9.44
CA HIS A 125 13.06 -2.97 10.83
C HIS A 125 14.01 -3.96 11.51
N VAL A 126 14.42 -5.03 10.82
CA VAL A 126 15.25 -6.09 11.42
C VAL A 126 16.72 -5.68 11.53
N PHE A 127 17.29 -5.10 10.47
CA PHE A 127 18.73 -4.81 10.43
C PHE A 127 19.08 -3.40 10.93
N VAL A 128 18.20 -2.41 10.70
CA VAL A 128 18.50 -1.00 11.00
C VAL A 128 17.94 -0.59 12.35
N GLU A 129 16.62 -0.65 12.55
CA GLU A 129 16.01 -0.24 13.83
C GLU A 129 16.10 -1.31 14.91
N LYS A 130 16.10 -2.59 14.53
CA LYS A 130 16.01 -3.74 15.44
C LYS A 130 14.72 -3.74 16.26
N ASN A 131 13.61 -3.29 15.67
CA ASN A 131 12.27 -3.33 16.25
C ASN A 131 11.35 -4.31 15.48
N LYS A 132 10.20 -4.62 16.08
CA LYS A 132 9.19 -5.47 15.43
C LYS A 132 8.23 -4.57 14.64
N PRO A 133 7.93 -4.90 13.38
CA PRO A 133 7.02 -4.10 12.58
C PRO A 133 5.61 -4.14 13.19
N VAL A 134 5.03 -2.96 13.35
CA VAL A 134 3.69 -2.76 13.95
C VAL A 134 2.57 -3.21 13.01
N THR A 135 2.87 -3.34 11.72
CA THR A 135 1.95 -3.80 10.67
C THR A 135 1.26 -5.12 11.01
N LEU A 136 1.93 -6.02 11.73
CA LEU A 136 1.41 -7.35 12.04
C LEU A 136 0.43 -7.41 13.22
N LYS A 137 0.21 -6.30 13.94
CA LYS A 137 -0.63 -6.31 15.14
C LYS A 137 -2.13 -6.29 14.84
N SER A 138 -2.55 -5.58 13.79
CA SER A 138 -3.95 -5.52 13.36
C SER A 138 -4.07 -5.07 11.91
N ALA A 139 -5.20 -5.36 11.25
CA ALA A 139 -5.48 -4.87 9.89
C ALA A 139 -5.45 -3.34 9.80
N ARG A 140 -5.89 -2.64 10.87
CA ARG A 140 -5.83 -1.17 10.93
C ARG A 140 -4.39 -0.67 11.00
N CYS A 141 -3.56 -1.29 11.83
CA CYS A 141 -2.13 -0.96 11.91
C CYS A 141 -1.45 -1.20 10.56
N ALA A 142 -1.76 -2.29 9.85
CA ALA A 142 -1.25 -2.53 8.50
C ALA A 142 -1.64 -1.40 7.53
N ALA A 143 -2.92 -1.00 7.51
CA ALA A 143 -3.40 0.09 6.65
C ALA A 143 -2.74 1.43 7.00
N PHE A 144 -2.65 1.78 8.29
CA PHE A 144 -2.02 3.02 8.73
C PHE A 144 -0.51 3.05 8.50
N SER A 145 0.18 1.92 8.67
CA SER A 145 1.60 1.81 8.33
C SER A 145 1.82 2.03 6.83
N LEU A 146 0.99 1.45 5.97
CA LEU A 146 1.09 1.68 4.52
C LEU A 146 0.87 3.16 4.16
N ILE A 147 -0.15 3.81 4.73
CA ILE A 147 -0.38 5.24 4.53
C ILE A 147 0.80 6.06 5.11
N GLY A 148 1.36 5.62 6.23
CA GLY A 148 2.54 6.18 6.87
C GLY A 148 3.77 6.14 5.98
N ASP A 149 3.99 5.04 5.25
CA ASP A 149 5.07 4.91 4.27
C ASP A 149 4.96 5.95 3.15
N PHE A 150 3.80 6.06 2.51
CA PHE A 150 3.59 7.08 1.47
C PHE A 150 3.78 8.50 2.00
N ARG A 151 3.23 8.79 3.19
CA ARG A 151 3.34 10.11 3.80
C ARG A 151 4.79 10.44 4.18
N MET A 152 5.49 9.51 4.81
CA MET A 152 6.90 9.66 5.18
C MET A 152 7.78 9.87 3.96
N CYS A 153 7.53 9.13 2.87
CA CYS A 153 8.29 9.28 1.64
C CYS A 153 8.00 10.58 0.91
N TYR A 154 6.74 11.02 0.90
CA TYR A 154 6.40 12.36 0.42
C TYR A 154 7.12 13.44 1.23
N GLU A 155 7.06 13.38 2.56
CA GLU A 155 7.73 14.34 3.44
C GLU A 155 9.26 14.31 3.27
N THR A 156 9.86 13.13 3.12
CA THR A 156 11.31 12.97 2.99
C THR A 156 11.82 13.37 1.61
N ILE A 157 11.17 12.90 0.53
CA ILE A 157 11.65 13.08 -0.86
C ILE A 157 11.21 14.44 -1.41
N VAL A 158 9.93 14.80 -1.25
CA VAL A 158 9.37 16.00 -1.90
C VAL A 158 9.63 17.24 -1.07
N LEU A 159 9.47 17.15 0.25
CA LEU A 159 9.62 18.30 1.14
C LEU A 159 11.02 18.43 1.74
N GLY A 160 11.90 17.44 1.55
CA GLY A 160 13.24 17.40 2.17
C GLY A 160 13.19 17.36 3.69
N LYS A 161 12.06 16.95 4.29
CA LYS A 161 11.86 16.93 5.73
C LYS A 161 12.39 15.60 6.27
N HIS A 162 13.57 15.65 6.88
CA HIS A 162 14.20 14.45 7.44
C HIS A 162 13.88 14.24 8.93
N GLU A 163 13.30 15.24 9.61
CA GLU A 163 13.09 15.24 11.06
C GLU A 163 11.63 15.02 11.48
N TYR A 164 11.46 14.31 12.61
CA TYR A 164 10.21 14.17 13.37
C TYR A 164 9.59 15.53 13.78
N ARG A 165 10.36 16.60 13.67
CA ARG A 165 10.11 17.95 14.19
C ARG A 165 8.93 18.67 13.53
N PHE A 166 8.47 18.21 12.35
CA PHE A 166 7.50 18.95 11.55
C PHE A 166 6.04 18.82 12.01
N TRP A 167 5.62 17.66 12.55
CA TRP A 167 4.21 17.44 12.89
C TRP A 167 3.69 18.34 14.02
N LYS A 168 4.57 18.98 14.80
CA LYS A 168 4.17 19.90 15.88
C LYS A 168 3.92 21.35 15.44
N ASN A 169 4.25 21.71 14.19
CA ASN A 169 4.13 23.09 13.71
C ASN A 169 2.91 23.34 12.79
N ASP A 170 2.16 22.29 12.42
CA ASP A 170 1.00 22.39 11.51
C ASP A 170 -0.36 22.37 12.27
N VAL A 171 -0.40 22.91 13.50
CA VAL A 171 -1.66 23.21 14.23
C VAL A 171 -1.61 24.60 14.84
#